data_AF-A0A846E6I5-F1
#
_entry.id   AF-A0A846E6I5-F1
#
_cell.length_a   1.000
_cell.length_b   1.000
_cell.length_c   1.000
_cell.angle_alpha   90.00
_cell.angle_beta   90.00
_cell.angle_gamma   90.00
#
_symmetry.space_group_name_H-M   'P 1'
#
loop_
_entity.id
_entity.type
_entity.pdbx_description
1 polymer ?
#
loop_
_entity_poly.entity_id
_entity_poly.type
_entity_poly.pdbx_seq_one_letter_code
_entity_poly.pdbx_strand_id
1 'polypeptide(L)'
;MRVLHVIPSVSPHRGGPSRVAINLVKHLREQGVEAEIATTNDDGSGSNAPLAVPVNCKSEYEGVPVWFFPLSASPRQNVTLGRDKGFLFSAALTQWLWNHIRSYDILDNHYLFSYASSCAGAIARWQNVPYTVRTMGQLAPWALAQSRKKKQLYAFLLERRNLNRAAAVHCTSAGEVTDVRNFGVTAPTLT
;
A
#
# COMPACT_ATOMS: atom_id res chain seq x y z
N MET A 1 8.18 -8.00 17.88
CA MET A 1 7.94 -6.81 17.04
C MET A 1 6.72 -7.08 16.17
N ARG A 2 5.77 -6.15 16.15
CA ARG A 2 4.51 -6.20 15.40
C ARG A 2 4.60 -5.32 14.17
N VAL A 3 4.46 -5.91 12.98
CA VAL A 3 4.59 -5.21 11.70
C VAL A 3 3.28 -5.33 10.92
N LEU A 4 2.73 -4.18 10.53
CA LEU A 4 1.57 -4.14 9.62
C LEU A 4 2.04 -3.80 8.20
N HIS A 5 1.84 -4.74 7.29
CA HIS A 5 2.05 -4.52 5.86
C HIS A 5 0.77 -4.00 5.25
N VAL A 6 0.81 -2.82 4.61
CA VAL A 6 -0.35 -2.25 3.92
C VAL A 6 -0.12 -2.28 2.42
N ILE A 7 -1.02 -2.92 1.69
CA ILE A 7 -0.98 -3.01 0.22
C ILE A 7 -2.39 -2.80 -0.34
N PRO A 8 -2.57 -2.09 -1.47
CA PRO A 8 -3.90 -1.86 -2.02
C PRO A 8 -4.68 -3.12 -2.39
N SER A 9 -4.02 -4.17 -2.88
CA SER A 9 -4.62 -5.46 -3.22
C SER A 9 -3.55 -6.54 -3.13
N VAL A 10 -3.96 -7.76 -2.79
CA VAL A 10 -3.14 -8.98 -2.86
C VAL A 10 -3.54 -9.90 -4.02
N SER A 11 -4.42 -9.44 -4.91
CA SER A 11 -4.87 -10.25 -6.04
C SER A 11 -3.71 -10.63 -6.96
N PRO A 12 -3.65 -11.89 -7.44
CA PRO A 12 -2.72 -12.32 -8.47
C PRO A 12 -2.83 -11.49 -9.77
N HIS A 13 -4.03 -10.96 -10.07
CA HIS A 13 -4.27 -10.14 -11.26
C HIS A 13 -3.62 -8.74 -11.21
N ARG A 14 -3.11 -8.32 -10.05
CA ARG A 14 -2.41 -7.04 -9.85
C ARG A 14 -0.89 -7.13 -10.06
N GLY A 15 -0.35 -8.34 -10.22
CA GLY A 15 1.04 -8.59 -10.60
C GLY A 15 2.00 -8.77 -9.43
N GLY A 16 3.29 -8.58 -9.69
CA GLY A 16 4.40 -8.90 -8.79
C GLY A 16 4.31 -8.34 -7.35
N PRO A 17 3.91 -7.07 -7.12
CA PRO A 17 3.83 -6.50 -5.78
C PRO A 17 2.96 -7.30 -4.80
N SER A 18 1.83 -7.85 -5.26
CA SER A 18 0.96 -8.71 -4.44
C SER A 18 1.72 -9.91 -3.88
N ARG A 19 2.47 -10.59 -4.77
CA ARG A 19 3.26 -11.78 -4.41
C ARG A 19 4.42 -11.44 -3.49
N VAL A 20 5.07 -10.30 -3.71
CA VAL A 20 6.16 -9.80 -2.86
C VAL A 20 5.66 -9.56 -1.44
N ALA A 21 4.52 -8.89 -1.25
CA ALA A 21 3.97 -8.61 0.07
C ALA A 21 3.64 -9.90 0.86
N ILE A 22 2.97 -10.86 0.22
CA ILE A 22 2.64 -12.16 0.84
C ILE A 22 3.93 -12.89 1.24
N ASN A 23 4.88 -13.05 0.31
CA ASN A 23 6.12 -13.76 0.58
C ASN A 23 6.95 -13.08 1.66
N LEU A 24 7.01 -11.74 1.67
CA LEU A 24 7.75 -11.00 2.68
C LEU A 24 7.16 -11.26 4.08
N VAL A 25 5.84 -11.16 4.23
CA VAL A 25 5.18 -11.45 5.51
C VAL A 25 5.43 -12.89 5.94
N LYS A 26 5.35 -13.85 5.00
CA LYS A 26 5.62 -15.25 5.30
C LYS A 26 7.03 -15.45 5.88
N HIS A 27 8.06 -14.94 5.20
CA HIS A 27 9.44 -15.09 5.67
C HIS A 27 9.72 -14.31 6.96
N LEU A 28 9.15 -13.12 7.14
CA LEU A 28 9.27 -12.38 8.40
C LEU A 28 8.71 -13.19 9.58
N ARG A 29 7.59 -13.87 9.38
CA ARG A 29 6.98 -14.74 10.41
C ARG A 29 7.84 -15.96 10.71
N GLU A 30 8.48 -16.55 9.71
CA GLU A 30 9.45 -17.65 9.90
C GLU A 30 10.65 -17.19 10.76
N GLN A 31 10.99 -15.91 10.75
CA GLN A 31 12.00 -15.30 11.62
C GLN A 31 11.46 -14.81 12.97
N GLY A 32 10.22 -15.17 13.34
CA GLY A 32 9.61 -14.82 14.62
C GLY A 32 9.04 -13.40 14.72
N VAL A 33 8.91 -12.67 13.59
CA VAL A 33 8.26 -11.36 13.55
C VAL A 33 6.74 -11.54 13.50
N GLU A 34 6.00 -10.80 14.32
CA GLU A 34 4.53 -10.75 14.25
C GLU A 34 4.10 -9.84 13.10
N ALA A 35 4.18 -10.36 11.87
CA ALA A 35 3.76 -9.66 10.66
C ALA A 35 2.38 -10.10 10.19
N GLU A 36 1.58 -9.13 9.73
CA GLU A 36 0.27 -9.35 9.08
C GLU A 36 0.00 -8.28 8.00
N ILE A 37 -0.99 -8.54 7.14
CA ILE A 37 -1.34 -7.65 6.01
C ILE A 37 -2.69 -6.98 6.26
N ALA A 38 -2.82 -5.70 5.91
CA ALA A 38 -4.10 -5.03 5.69
C ALA A 38 -4.25 -4.62 4.22
N THR A 39 -5.34 -5.02 3.59
CA THR A 39 -5.57 -4.83 2.16
C THR A 39 -7.05 -4.75 1.79
N THR A 40 -7.37 -4.36 0.57
CA THR A 40 -8.75 -4.43 0.08
C THR A 40 -9.05 -5.80 -0.54
N ASN A 41 -10.32 -6.18 -0.64
CA ASN A 41 -10.76 -7.38 -1.35
C ASN A 41 -10.82 -7.20 -2.88
N ASP A 42 -10.07 -6.25 -3.43
CA ASP A 42 -9.97 -6.04 -4.87
C ASP A 42 -9.32 -7.24 -5.57
N ASP A 43 -9.88 -7.65 -6.72
CA ASP A 43 -9.37 -8.75 -7.55
C ASP A 43 -8.82 -8.35 -8.92
N GLY A 44 -8.48 -7.07 -9.09
CA GLY A 44 -7.94 -6.56 -10.35
C GLY A 44 -8.92 -6.59 -11.53
N SER A 45 -8.40 -6.37 -12.74
CA SER A 45 -9.20 -6.29 -13.97
C SER A 45 -9.52 -7.66 -14.59
N GLY A 46 -8.99 -8.75 -14.01
CA GLY A 46 -9.25 -10.12 -14.46
C GLY A 46 -10.59 -10.67 -14.00
N SER A 47 -11.21 -10.04 -13.00
CA SER A 47 -12.46 -10.47 -12.38
C SER A 47 -13.49 -9.34 -12.39
N ASN A 48 -14.74 -9.68 -12.72
CA ASN A 48 -15.87 -8.75 -12.60
C ASN A 48 -16.40 -8.65 -11.15
N ALA A 49 -15.80 -9.40 -10.23
CA ALA A 49 -16.20 -9.47 -8.84
C ALA A 49 -14.99 -9.23 -7.90
N PRO A 50 -15.22 -8.78 -6.66
CA PRO A 50 -14.19 -8.78 -5.63
C PRO A 50 -13.68 -10.20 -5.33
N LEU A 51 -12.51 -10.29 -4.70
CA LEU A 51 -11.94 -11.54 -4.24
C LEU A 51 -12.90 -12.19 -3.22
N ALA A 52 -13.16 -13.48 -3.37
CA ALA A 52 -14.06 -14.24 -2.50
C ALA A 52 -13.37 -14.58 -1.16
N VAL A 53 -13.23 -13.57 -0.30
CA VAL A 53 -12.61 -13.66 1.03
C VAL A 53 -13.48 -13.00 2.10
N PRO A 54 -13.41 -13.47 3.36
CA PRO A 54 -14.06 -12.78 4.48
C PRO A 54 -13.54 -11.35 4.61
N VAL A 55 -14.42 -10.38 4.82
CA VAL A 55 -14.06 -8.96 4.97
C VAL A 55 -14.36 -8.45 6.38
N ASN A 56 -13.64 -7.40 6.80
CA ASN A 56 -13.70 -6.79 8.13
C ASN A 56 -13.33 -7.74 9.28
N CYS A 57 -12.66 -8.84 8.96
CA CYS A 57 -12.08 -9.76 9.93
C CYS A 57 -10.71 -10.21 9.45
N LYS A 58 -9.90 -10.69 10.40
CA LYS A 58 -8.62 -11.32 10.10
C LYS A 58 -8.87 -12.75 9.65
N SER A 59 -8.31 -13.10 8.50
CA SER A 59 -8.37 -14.45 7.93
C SER A 59 -6.99 -14.90 7.48
N GLU A 60 -6.76 -16.20 7.43
CA GLU A 60 -5.57 -16.75 6.79
C GLU A 60 -5.73 -16.74 5.26
N TYR A 61 -4.73 -16.22 4.55
CA TYR A 61 -4.70 -16.17 3.09
C TYR A 61 -3.28 -16.44 2.61
N GLU A 62 -3.11 -17.44 1.72
CA GLU A 62 -1.81 -17.92 1.26
C GLU A 62 -0.77 -18.17 2.39
N GLY A 63 -1.24 -18.64 3.55
CA GLY A 63 -0.40 -18.96 4.71
C GLY A 63 0.05 -17.76 5.54
N VAL A 64 -0.58 -16.58 5.36
CA VAL A 64 -0.32 -15.39 6.19
C VAL A 64 -1.62 -14.78 6.72
N PRO A 65 -1.59 -14.13 7.90
CA PRO A 65 -2.74 -13.40 8.42
C PRO A 65 -3.00 -12.11 7.62
N VAL A 66 -4.24 -11.97 7.14
CA VAL A 66 -4.67 -10.82 6.32
C VAL A 66 -6.00 -10.26 6.81
N TRP A 67 -6.06 -8.94 6.93
CA TRP A 67 -7.30 -8.18 7.07
C TRP A 67 -7.74 -7.70 5.69
N PHE A 68 -8.90 -8.17 5.24
CA PHE A 68 -9.52 -7.71 4.01
C PHE A 68 -10.60 -6.68 4.29
N PHE A 69 -10.64 -5.62 3.49
CA PHE A 69 -11.67 -4.58 3.57
C PHE A 69 -12.40 -4.43 2.24
N PRO A 70 -13.72 -4.22 2.27
CA PRO A 70 -14.47 -4.02 1.04
C PRO A 70 -14.09 -2.70 0.39
N LEU A 71 -14.02 -2.68 -0.94
CA LEU A 71 -14.03 -1.42 -1.69
C LEU A 71 -15.34 -0.67 -1.41
N SER A 72 -15.26 0.63 -1.17
CA SER A 72 -16.47 1.45 -0.99
C SER A 72 -17.06 1.81 -2.35
N ALA A 73 -18.37 1.60 -2.49
CA ALA A 73 -19.09 1.94 -3.72
C ALA A 73 -19.06 3.45 -3.97
N SER A 74 -18.81 3.85 -5.21
CA SER A 74 -19.02 5.23 -5.65
C SER A 74 -20.53 5.49 -5.76
N PRO A 75 -21.07 6.58 -5.18
CA PRO A 75 -22.49 6.94 -5.32
C PRO A 75 -22.90 7.34 -6.75
N ARG A 76 -21.95 7.44 -7.69
CA ARG A 76 -22.22 7.68 -9.11
C ARG A 76 -21.84 6.44 -9.91
N GLN A 77 -22.84 5.66 -10.34
CA GLN A 77 -22.70 4.40 -11.09
C GLN A 77 -21.89 4.52 -12.41
N ASN A 78 -21.66 5.74 -12.92
CA ASN A 78 -20.90 6.01 -14.16
C ASN A 78 -19.62 6.84 -13.96
N VAL A 79 -19.18 7.07 -12.71
CA VAL A 79 -17.85 7.61 -12.42
C VAL A 79 -17.06 6.53 -11.72
N THR A 80 -16.24 5.80 -12.47
CA THR A 80 -15.31 4.83 -11.90
C THR A 80 -14.12 5.52 -11.24
N LEU A 81 -14.38 6.24 -10.15
CA LEU A 81 -13.40 6.42 -9.09
C LEU A 81 -13.11 5.02 -8.53
N GLY A 82 -12.08 4.34 -9.04
CA GLY A 82 -11.65 3.03 -8.53
C GLY A 82 -11.44 1.89 -9.52
N ARG A 83 -11.59 2.10 -10.84
CA ARG A 83 -11.08 1.13 -11.84
C ARG A 83 -9.65 1.42 -12.31
N ASP A 84 -9.10 2.58 -11.94
CA ASP A 84 -7.66 2.83 -12.09
C ASP A 84 -6.92 2.17 -10.93
N LYS A 85 -5.81 1.48 -11.26
CA LYS A 85 -4.98 0.69 -10.33
C LYS A 85 -4.62 1.40 -9.01
N GLY A 86 -4.65 2.74 -8.98
CA GLY A 86 -4.24 3.54 -7.82
C GLY A 86 -5.34 3.97 -6.85
N PHE A 87 -6.64 3.90 -7.17
CA PHE A 87 -7.68 4.49 -6.30
C PHE A 87 -8.72 3.50 -5.78
N LEU A 88 -8.24 2.41 -5.20
CA LEU A 88 -9.02 1.40 -4.48
C LEU A 88 -9.47 1.93 -3.11
N PHE A 89 -10.44 2.83 -3.12
CA PHE A 89 -10.95 3.48 -1.92
C PHE A 89 -11.71 2.49 -1.03
N SER A 90 -11.41 2.49 0.28
CA SER A 90 -12.11 1.71 1.29
C SER A 90 -12.23 2.51 2.58
N ALA A 91 -13.45 2.92 2.92
CA ALA A 91 -13.74 3.59 4.19
C ALA A 91 -13.50 2.65 5.39
N ALA A 92 -13.78 1.35 5.21
CA ALA A 92 -13.57 0.34 6.24
C ALA A 92 -12.08 0.17 6.58
N LEU A 93 -11.21 0.10 5.56
CA LEU A 93 -9.75 0.09 5.77
C LEU A 93 -9.29 1.32 6.54
N THR A 94 -9.78 2.51 6.17
CA THR A 94 -9.40 3.76 6.85
C THR A 94 -9.83 3.80 8.30
N GLN A 95 -11.08 3.44 8.57
CA GLN A 95 -11.60 3.38 9.93
C GLN A 95 -10.79 2.37 10.76
N TRP A 96 -10.49 1.21 10.19
CA TRP A 96 -9.70 0.20 10.88
C TRP A 96 -8.26 0.66 11.14
N LEU A 97 -7.58 1.24 10.14
CA LEU A 97 -6.23 1.79 10.31
C LEU A 97 -6.22 2.85 11.41
N TRP A 98 -7.18 3.77 11.41
CA TRP A 98 -7.28 4.82 12.43
C TRP A 98 -7.38 4.26 13.84
N ASN A 99 -8.11 3.16 14.04
CA ASN A 99 -8.33 2.59 15.37
C ASN A 99 -7.21 1.65 15.82
N HIS A 100 -6.48 1.01 14.90
CA HIS A 100 -5.60 -0.13 15.24
C HIS A 100 -4.12 0.10 14.97
N ILE A 101 -3.74 1.10 14.19
CA ILE A 101 -2.34 1.36 13.80
C ILE A 101 -1.37 1.48 14.99
N ARG A 102 -1.81 2.05 16.12
CA ARG A 102 -0.99 2.16 17.34
C ARG A 102 -0.70 0.84 18.04
N SER A 103 -1.32 -0.26 17.61
CA SER A 103 -1.01 -1.60 18.11
C SER A 103 0.19 -2.26 17.42
N TYR A 104 0.76 -1.60 16.40
CA TYR A 104 1.95 -2.06 15.67
C TYR A 104 3.15 -1.18 15.99
N ASP A 105 4.34 -1.80 15.96
CA ASP A 105 5.60 -1.11 16.18
C ASP A 105 6.03 -0.31 14.94
N ILE A 106 5.72 -0.84 13.74
CA ILE A 106 6.05 -0.22 12.46
C ILE A 106 5.10 -0.68 11.36
N LEU A 107 4.84 0.21 10.40
CA LEU A 107 4.11 -0.10 9.18
C LEU A 107 5.08 -0.27 8.00
N ASP A 108 4.82 -1.23 7.12
CA ASP A 108 5.49 -1.33 5.82
C ASP A 108 4.48 -1.12 4.70
N ASN A 109 4.55 0.04 4.06
CA ASN A 109 3.61 0.41 3.00
C ASN A 109 4.13 -0.04 1.64
N HIS A 110 3.31 -0.82 0.94
CA HIS A 110 3.59 -1.36 -0.38
C HIS A 110 2.81 -0.57 -1.41
N TYR A 111 3.46 -0.18 -2.50
CA TYR A 111 2.84 0.43 -3.67
C TYR A 111 2.54 1.92 -3.48
N LEU A 112 3.20 2.75 -4.28
CA LEU A 112 3.01 4.19 -4.36
C LEU A 112 1.77 4.55 -5.16
N PHE A 113 1.28 5.78 -4.93
CA PHE A 113 0.12 6.33 -5.64
C PHE A 113 -1.13 5.47 -5.49
N SER A 114 -1.20 4.72 -4.38
CA SER A 114 -2.36 3.93 -4.01
C SER A 114 -3.06 4.54 -2.80
N TYR A 115 -4.40 4.45 -2.80
CA TYR A 115 -5.20 4.92 -1.66
C TYR A 115 -4.76 4.28 -0.33
N ALA A 116 -4.62 2.96 -0.29
CA ALA A 116 -4.30 2.22 0.93
C ALA A 116 -2.98 2.71 1.56
N SER A 117 -1.92 2.78 0.76
CA SER A 117 -0.58 3.16 1.23
C SER A 117 -0.48 4.65 1.53
N SER A 118 -1.13 5.48 0.72
CA SER A 118 -1.24 6.91 1.00
C SER A 118 -1.97 7.20 2.31
N CYS A 119 -3.09 6.50 2.55
CA CYS A 119 -3.90 6.60 3.76
C CYS A 119 -3.13 6.10 4.98
N ALA A 120 -2.51 4.92 4.89
CA ALA A 120 -1.70 4.34 5.96
C ALA A 120 -0.53 5.26 6.36
N GLY A 121 0.26 5.74 5.40
CA GLY A 121 1.34 6.70 5.67
C GLY A 121 0.83 7.99 6.29
N ALA A 122 -0.31 8.51 5.85
CA ALA A 122 -0.92 9.70 6.45
C ALA A 122 -1.33 9.46 7.91
N ILE A 123 -2.08 8.40 8.18
CA ILE A 123 -2.54 8.06 9.54
C ILE A 123 -1.32 7.78 10.44
N ALA A 124 -0.31 7.07 9.95
CA ALA A 124 0.93 6.78 10.69
C ALA A 124 1.61 8.06 11.17
N ARG A 125 1.74 9.07 10.29
CA ARG A 125 2.26 10.39 10.71
C ARG A 125 1.40 11.06 11.75
N TRP A 126 0.08 11.05 11.56
CA TRP A 126 -0.85 11.69 12.48
C TRP A 126 -0.82 11.05 13.87
N GLN A 127 -0.59 9.74 13.93
CA GLN A 127 -0.60 8.98 15.17
C GLN A 127 0.79 8.70 15.74
N ASN A 128 1.84 9.23 15.10
CA ASN A 128 3.26 9.05 15.44
C ASN A 128 3.72 7.58 15.46
N VAL A 129 3.25 6.78 14.50
CA VAL A 129 3.73 5.41 14.28
C VAL A 129 4.75 5.43 13.13
N PRO A 130 5.97 4.88 13.30
CA PRO A 130 6.94 4.86 12.23
C PRO A 130 6.47 3.97 11.08
N TYR A 131 6.87 4.31 9.86
CA TYR A 131 6.53 3.52 8.68
C TYR A 131 7.62 3.56 7.62
N THR A 132 7.74 2.48 6.86
CA THR A 132 8.52 2.39 5.63
C THR A 132 7.63 2.46 4.42
N VAL A 133 8.22 2.81 3.27
CA VAL A 133 7.52 2.81 1.99
C VAL A 133 8.37 2.11 0.94
N ARG A 134 7.80 1.14 0.23
CA ARG A 134 8.44 0.45 -0.90
C ARG A 134 8.05 1.09 -2.22
N THR A 135 9.05 1.47 -3.01
CA THR A 135 8.84 2.20 -4.28
C THR A 135 8.54 1.28 -5.46
N MET A 136 9.12 0.07 -5.51
CA MET A 136 8.93 -0.97 -6.54
C MET A 136 8.94 -0.46 -8.01
N GLY A 137 9.89 0.43 -8.32
CA GLY A 137 10.09 1.03 -9.64
C GLY A 137 9.05 2.09 -10.02
N GLN A 138 8.11 2.44 -9.13
CA GLN A 138 7.01 3.35 -9.46
C GLN A 138 7.42 4.82 -9.58
N LEU A 139 8.64 5.17 -9.15
CA LEU A 139 9.22 6.49 -9.34
C LEU A 139 10.08 6.60 -10.60
N ALA A 140 10.24 5.50 -11.36
CA ALA A 140 10.97 5.53 -12.61
C ALA A 140 10.32 6.52 -13.59
N PRO A 141 11.10 7.22 -14.43
CA PRO A 141 10.57 8.23 -15.36
C PRO A 141 9.44 7.70 -16.25
N TRP A 142 9.58 6.46 -16.75
CA TRP A 142 8.56 5.83 -17.58
C TRP A 142 7.26 5.57 -16.79
N ALA A 143 7.34 5.20 -15.52
CA ALA A 143 6.18 4.93 -14.67
C ALA A 143 5.42 6.23 -14.36
N LEU A 144 6.16 7.32 -14.08
CA LEU A 144 5.58 8.65 -13.86
C LEU A 144 4.95 9.24 -15.13
N ALA A 145 5.50 8.94 -16.32
CA ALA A 145 4.99 9.42 -17.59
C ALA A 145 3.60 8.85 -17.97
N GLN A 146 3.18 7.73 -17.37
CA GLN A 146 1.91 7.05 -17.65
C GLN A 146 0.69 7.68 -16.93
N SER A 147 0.76 8.94 -16.49
CA SER A 147 -0.17 9.52 -15.50
C SER A 147 -1.36 10.33 -16.08
N ARG A 148 -2.60 9.98 -15.64
CA ARG A 148 -3.85 10.78 -15.65
C ARG A 148 -3.71 12.04 -14.77
N LYS A 149 -3.08 13.04 -15.38
CA LYS A 149 -2.55 14.32 -14.87
C LYS A 149 -3.18 14.94 -13.60
N LYS A 150 -4.51 15.12 -13.50
CA LYS A 150 -5.10 15.88 -12.38
C LYS A 150 -5.13 15.13 -11.05
N LYS A 151 -5.55 13.85 -11.03
CA LYS A 151 -5.61 13.06 -9.79
C LYS A 151 -4.22 12.68 -9.30
N GLN A 152 -3.32 12.38 -10.25
CA GLN A 152 -1.95 12.06 -9.91
C GLN A 152 -1.15 13.25 -9.44
N LEU A 153 -1.42 14.48 -9.87
CA LEU A 153 -0.74 15.63 -9.27
C LEU A 153 -1.05 15.79 -7.78
N TYR A 154 -2.32 15.63 -7.39
CA TYR A 154 -2.70 15.67 -5.98
C TYR A 154 -2.10 14.49 -5.20
N ALA A 155 -2.24 13.27 -5.72
CA ALA A 155 -1.64 12.09 -5.13
C ALA A 155 -0.12 12.22 -5.04
N PHE A 156 0.53 12.84 -6.03
CA PHE A 156 1.98 13.08 -6.07
C PHE A 156 2.43 13.97 -4.92
N LEU A 157 1.73 15.07 -4.65
CA LEU A 157 2.08 15.96 -3.54
C LEU A 157 1.93 15.25 -2.19
N LEU A 158 0.86 14.48 -2.04
CA LEU A 158 0.63 13.67 -0.84
C LEU A 158 1.68 12.57 -0.69
N GLU A 159 2.01 11.87 -1.77
CA GLU A 159 2.97 10.77 -1.77
C GLU A 159 4.39 11.27 -1.52
N ARG A 160 4.79 12.40 -2.11
CA ARG A 160 6.09 13.03 -1.82
C ARG A 160 6.20 13.42 -0.35
N ARG A 161 5.12 13.90 0.25
CA ARG A 161 5.07 14.17 1.70
C ARG A 161 5.15 12.88 2.51
N ASN A 162 4.48 11.80 2.09
CA ASN A 162 4.57 10.49 2.75
C ASN A 162 5.99 9.96 2.72
N LEU A 163 6.64 9.98 1.56
CA LEU A 163 8.00 9.48 1.37
C LEU A 163 9.01 10.26 2.22
N ASN A 164 8.94 11.59 2.21
CA ASN A 164 9.86 12.44 2.99
C ASN A 164 9.70 12.32 4.51
N ARG A 165 8.58 11.77 4.98
CA ARG A 165 8.28 11.59 6.40
C ARG A 165 8.32 10.13 6.85
N ALA A 166 8.59 9.21 5.92
CA ALA A 166 8.81 7.81 6.26
C ALA A 166 10.10 7.69 7.06
N ALA A 167 10.17 6.68 7.94
CA ALA A 167 11.39 6.34 8.65
C ALA A 167 12.49 5.90 7.66
N ALA A 168 12.09 5.19 6.60
CA ALA A 168 12.93 4.88 5.45
C ALA A 168 12.11 4.58 4.20
N VAL A 169 12.73 4.76 3.04
CA VAL A 169 12.20 4.36 1.73
C VAL A 169 13.00 3.16 1.22
N HIS A 170 12.31 2.03 1.01
CA HIS A 170 12.92 0.80 0.56
C HIS A 170 12.94 0.75 -0.96
N CYS A 171 14.15 0.75 -1.51
CA CYS A 171 14.49 0.63 -2.91
C CYS A 171 15.02 -0.78 -3.21
N THR A 172 14.71 -1.34 -4.36
CA THR A 172 15.17 -2.67 -4.80
C THR A 172 16.45 -2.62 -5.62
N SER A 173 16.92 -1.42 -5.98
CA SER A 173 18.14 -1.21 -6.75
C SER A 173 18.73 0.19 -6.53
N ALA A 174 20.01 0.36 -6.85
CA ALA A 174 20.65 1.67 -6.86
C ALA A 174 20.01 2.65 -7.87
N GLY A 175 19.49 2.14 -9.00
CA GLY A 175 18.74 2.95 -9.96
C GLY A 175 17.48 3.54 -9.34
N GLU A 176 16.77 2.74 -8.54
CA GLU A 176 15.57 3.19 -7.84
C GLU A 176 15.87 4.21 -6.73
N VAL A 177 17.02 4.10 -6.06
CA VAL A 177 17.50 5.17 -5.15
C VAL A 177 17.64 6.48 -5.92
N THR A 178 18.20 6.45 -7.13
CA THR A 178 18.34 7.64 -7.98
C THR A 178 16.97 8.22 -8.34
N ASP A 179 16.00 7.37 -8.71
CA ASP A 179 14.63 7.80 -8.99
C ASP A 179 13.95 8.44 -7.77
N VAL A 180 14.14 7.88 -6.57
CA VAL A 180 13.66 8.43 -5.30
C VAL A 180 14.24 9.83 -5.05
N ARG A 181 15.54 10.03 -5.30
CA ARG A 181 16.18 11.34 -5.15
C ARG A 181 15.70 12.34 -6.21
N ASN A 182 15.56 11.92 -7.46
CA ASN A 182 15.01 12.74 -8.54
C ASN A 182 13.56 13.16 -8.28
N PHE A 183 12.79 12.32 -7.60
CA PHE A 183 11.44 12.64 -7.12
C PHE A 183 11.43 13.68 -5.97
N GLY A 184 12.60 14.02 -5.44
CA GLY A 184 12.78 15.02 -4.39
C GLY A 184 12.45 14.48 -2.99
N VAL A 185 12.80 13.22 -2.74
CA VAL A 185 12.75 12.57 -1.42
C VAL A 185 14.12 12.68 -0.74
N THR A 186 14.13 13.19 0.49
CA THR A 186 15.33 13.35 1.34
C THR A 186 15.39 12.34 2.49
N ALA A 187 14.31 11.57 2.72
CA ALA A 187 14.30 10.51 3.73
C ALA A 187 15.43 9.47 3.51
N PRO A 188 15.83 8.75 4.57
CA PRO A 188 16.77 7.62 4.44
C PRO A 188 16.26 6.59 3.43
N THR A 189 17.19 6.01 2.66
CA THR A 189 16.89 4.93 1.72
C THR A 189 17.53 3.64 2.19
N LEU A 190 16.81 2.53 2.08
CA LEU A 190 17.30 1.17 2.32
C LEU A 190 17.31 0.45 0.98
N THR A 191 18.35 -0.33 0.70
CA THR A 191 18.49 -1.15 -0.50
C THR A 191 18.78 -2.58 -0.10
#